data_AF-A0A914NHR3-F1
#
_entry.id   AF-A0A914NHR3-F1
#
_cell.length_a   1.000
_cell.length_b   1.000
_cell.length_c   1.000
_cell.angle_alpha   90.00
_cell.angle_beta   90.00
_cell.angle_gamma   90.00
#
_symmetry.space_group_name_H-M   'P 1'
#
loop_
_entity.id
_entity.type
_entity.pdbx_description
1 polymer ?
#
loop_
_entity_poly.entity_id
_entity_poly.type
_entity_poly.pdbx_seq_one_letter_code
_entity_poly.pdbx_strand_id
1 'polypeptide(L)'
;MQKVAGTLDCNLLYGDTDSILFSHPKTMECPLQTGPHLGDLAREYAGSEIKEYVGGACKAYALRMESNKNAKISSVLKVRGITLTADVCKILHFDSFKENVLQYANGKSDEEDEDDDGGTIIVENPNFIRRDLKEDQ
;
A
#
# COMPACT_ATOMS: atom_id res chain seq x y z
N MET A 1 -10.55 -10.77 -24.50
CA MET A 1 -10.19 -11.04 -23.10
C MET A 1 -9.54 -9.78 -22.56
N GLN A 2 -10.09 -9.17 -21.50
CA GLN A 2 -9.51 -7.96 -20.90
C GLN A 2 -8.24 -8.34 -20.13
N LYS A 3 -7.16 -7.57 -20.28
CA LYS A 3 -5.90 -7.83 -19.58
C LYS A 3 -5.14 -6.53 -19.36
N VAL A 4 -4.51 -6.43 -18.19
CA VAL A 4 -3.55 -5.36 -17.87
C VAL A 4 -2.13 -5.84 -18.12
N ALA A 5 -1.77 -7.02 -17.57
CA ALA A 5 -0.47 -7.62 -17.79
C ALA A 5 -0.28 -7.99 -19.28
N GLY A 6 0.83 -7.53 -19.86
CA GLY A 6 1.15 -7.77 -21.28
C GLY A 6 0.32 -6.93 -22.26
N THR A 7 -0.33 -5.86 -21.79
CA THR A 7 -0.84 -4.77 -22.63
C THR A 7 0.23 -3.69 -22.73
N LEU A 8 0.45 -3.16 -23.93
CA LEU A 8 1.48 -2.15 -24.19
C LEU A 8 1.24 -0.92 -23.29
N ASP A 9 2.32 -0.42 -22.69
CA ASP A 9 2.35 0.76 -21.82
C ASP A 9 1.45 0.70 -20.56
N CYS A 10 0.91 -0.49 -20.23
CA CYS A 10 0.21 -0.73 -18.99
C CYS A 10 1.14 -1.40 -17.97
N ASN A 11 1.16 -0.90 -16.74
CA ASN A 11 1.94 -1.50 -15.65
C ASN A 11 1.01 -1.97 -14.54
N LEU A 12 1.09 -3.26 -14.19
CA LEU A 12 0.46 -3.78 -12.98
C LEU A 12 1.33 -3.39 -11.77
N LEU A 13 0.75 -2.63 -10.84
CA LEU A 13 1.45 -2.10 -9.67
C LEU A 13 1.23 -2.97 -8.43
N TYR A 14 0.02 -3.52 -8.28
CA TYR A 14 -0.40 -4.33 -7.14
C TYR A 14 -1.59 -5.22 -7.50
N GLY A 15 -1.71 -6.37 -6.83
CA GLY A 15 -2.91 -7.20 -6.85
C GLY A 15 -3.11 -7.91 -5.51
N ASP A 16 -4.34 -7.96 -5.01
CA ASP A 16 -4.72 -8.70 -3.80
C ASP A 16 -6.15 -9.19 -3.91
N THR A 17 -6.32 -10.51 -3.88
CA THR A 17 -7.60 -11.25 -3.88
C THR A 17 -8.57 -10.82 -5.00
N ASP A 18 -9.27 -9.70 -4.81
CA ASP A 18 -10.31 -9.12 -5.66
C ASP A 18 -10.01 -7.67 -6.10
N SER A 19 -8.82 -7.15 -5.78
CA SER A 19 -8.40 -5.78 -6.09
C SER A 19 -7.10 -5.75 -6.89
N ILE A 20 -6.97 -4.77 -7.77
CA ILE A 20 -5.76 -4.50 -8.55
C ILE A 20 -5.51 -3.01 -8.65
N LEU A 21 -4.23 -2.63 -8.63
CA LEU A 21 -3.78 -1.28 -8.96
C LEU A 21 -2.89 -1.37 -10.18
N PHE A 22 -3.15 -0.51 -11.15
CA PHE A 22 -2.38 -0.47 -12.38
C PHE A 22 -2.33 0.95 -12.94
N SER A 23 -1.33 1.21 -13.77
CA SER A 23 -1.25 2.42 -14.58
C SER A 23 -1.46 2.09 -16.05
N HIS A 24 -2.06 3.02 -16.78
CA HIS A 24 -2.22 2.98 -18.23
C HIS A 24 -2.06 4.39 -18.81
N PRO A 25 -1.74 4.54 -20.10
CA PRO A 25 -1.62 5.85 -20.74
C PRO A 25 -2.94 6.62 -20.69
N LYS A 26 -2.89 7.92 -20.42
CA LYS A 26 -4.09 8.80 -20.43
C LYS A 26 -4.74 8.92 -21.82
N THR A 27 -3.95 8.69 -22.87
CA THR A 27 -4.41 8.65 -24.26
C THR A 27 -5.13 7.36 -24.61
N MET A 28 -5.04 6.33 -23.76
CA MET A 28 -5.65 5.04 -23.93
C MET A 28 -6.91 4.94 -23.05
N GLU A 29 -7.97 4.32 -23.57
CA GLU A 29 -9.11 3.93 -22.75
C GLU A 29 -8.68 2.91 -21.68
N CYS A 30 -9.37 2.93 -20.53
CA CYS A 30 -9.12 1.98 -19.46
C CYS A 30 -9.24 0.54 -19.99
N PRO A 31 -8.19 -0.31 -19.87
CA PRO A 31 -8.18 -1.66 -20.43
C PRO A 31 -9.16 -2.62 -19.74
N LEU A 32 -9.74 -2.21 -18.62
CA LEU A 32 -10.69 -2.97 -17.82
C LEU A 32 -12.06 -2.29 -17.81
N GLN A 33 -13.11 -3.08 -17.97
CA GLN A 33 -14.49 -2.60 -17.87
C GLN A 33 -14.96 -2.72 -16.43
N THR A 34 -15.70 -1.70 -15.98
CA THR A 34 -16.38 -1.71 -14.68
C THR A 34 -17.89 -1.85 -14.87
N GLY A 35 -18.59 -2.41 -13.89
CA GLY A 35 -20.04 -2.59 -13.98
C GLY A 35 -20.73 -2.68 -12.61
N PRO A 36 -22.07 -2.67 -12.58
CA PRO A 36 -22.86 -2.67 -11.35
C PRO A 36 -23.25 -4.07 -10.86
N HIS A 37 -22.93 -5.14 -11.59
CA HIS A 37 -23.38 -6.49 -11.26
C HIS A 37 -22.38 -7.24 -10.38
N LEU A 38 -22.85 -8.32 -9.73
CA LEU A 38 -22.00 -9.18 -8.93
C LEU A 38 -20.91 -9.82 -9.80
N GLY A 39 -19.65 -9.63 -9.40
CA GLY A 39 -18.47 -10.10 -10.15
C GLY A 39 -17.88 -9.06 -11.09
N ASP A 40 -18.53 -7.92 -11.30
CA ASP A 40 -17.96 -6.81 -12.07
C ASP A 40 -16.88 -6.09 -11.25
N LEU A 41 -15.84 -5.60 -11.93
CA LEU A 41 -14.87 -4.71 -11.32
C LEU A 41 -15.52 -3.36 -10.99
N ALA A 42 -15.21 -2.83 -9.81
CA ALA A 42 -15.66 -1.51 -9.38
C ALA A 42 -14.47 -0.55 -9.24
N ARG A 43 -14.70 0.74 -9.55
CA ARG A 43 -13.69 1.78 -9.33
C ARG A 43 -13.74 2.26 -7.88
N GLU A 44 -12.88 1.71 -7.02
CA GLU A 44 -12.82 2.01 -5.57
C GLU A 44 -12.68 3.53 -5.29
N TYR A 45 -11.82 4.23 -6.04
CA TYR A 45 -11.55 5.66 -5.86
C TYR A 45 -12.15 6.52 -6.98
N ALA A 46 -13.42 6.32 -7.37
CA ALA A 46 -14.01 7.01 -8.53
C ALA A 46 -13.99 8.56 -8.45
N GLY A 47 -13.94 9.14 -7.25
CA GLY A 47 -13.91 10.59 -7.01
C GLY A 47 -12.51 11.22 -6.97
N SER A 48 -11.46 10.43 -7.11
CA SER A 48 -10.08 10.88 -6.97
C SER A 48 -9.18 10.25 -8.03
N GLU A 49 -8.11 10.95 -8.40
CA GLU A 49 -7.04 10.41 -9.24
C GLU A 49 -5.83 10.04 -8.37
N ILE A 50 -5.35 8.81 -8.50
CA ILE A 50 -4.11 8.37 -7.84
C ILE A 50 -2.95 9.06 -8.55
N LYS A 51 -2.21 9.90 -7.82
CA LYS A 51 -1.03 10.60 -8.32
C LYS A 51 0.26 9.86 -8.02
N GLU A 52 0.29 9.15 -6.90
CA GLU A 52 1.48 8.45 -6.43
C GLU A 52 1.08 7.12 -5.79
N TYR A 53 1.83 6.08 -6.12
CA TYR A 53 1.75 4.76 -5.54
C TYR A 53 3.11 4.39 -4.97
N VAL A 54 3.13 3.89 -3.74
CA VAL A 54 4.31 3.35 -3.07
C VAL A 54 3.98 1.95 -2.58
N GLY A 55 4.73 0.94 -3.04
CA GLY A 55 4.62 -0.44 -2.57
C GLY A 55 5.86 -0.82 -1.77
N GLY A 56 5.66 -1.29 -0.54
CA GLY A 56 6.76 -1.79 0.32
C GLY A 56 6.82 -3.30 0.40
N ALA A 57 5.67 -3.97 0.42
CA ALA A 57 5.57 -5.43 0.46
C ALA A 57 4.15 -5.90 0.05
N CYS A 58 3.90 -7.20 0.10
CA CYS A 58 2.55 -7.74 -0.01
C CYS A 58 1.67 -7.15 1.11
N LYS A 59 0.51 -6.60 0.76
CA LYS A 59 -0.43 -5.96 1.71
C LYS A 59 0.16 -4.77 2.50
N ALA A 60 1.20 -4.13 1.95
CA ALA A 60 1.81 -2.92 2.49
C ALA A 60 2.04 -1.90 1.36
N TYR A 61 1.12 -0.95 1.23
CA TYR A 61 1.19 0.09 0.21
C TYR A 61 0.59 1.42 0.68
N ALA A 62 1.00 2.51 0.02
CA ALA A 62 0.48 3.85 0.24
C ALA A 62 0.08 4.51 -1.08
N LEU A 63 -1.00 5.29 -1.05
CA LEU A 63 -1.53 6.05 -2.17
C LEU A 63 -1.61 7.52 -1.81
N ARG A 64 -1.19 8.39 -2.73
CA ARG A 64 -1.51 9.81 -2.71
C ARG A 64 -2.46 10.11 -3.84
N MET A 65 -3.59 10.71 -3.49
CA MET A 65 -4.72 10.92 -4.38
C MET A 65 -5.16 12.37 -4.36
N GLU A 66 -5.52 12.89 -5.52
CA GLU A 66 -6.11 14.22 -5.67
C GLU A 66 -7.61 14.07 -5.94
N SER A 67 -8.45 14.77 -5.19
CA SER A 67 -9.89 14.76 -5.45
C SER A 67 -10.22 15.56 -6.70
N ASN A 68 -11.02 14.98 -7.59
CA ASN A 68 -11.47 15.62 -8.82
C ASN A 68 -12.41 16.82 -8.58
N LYS A 69 -12.99 16.94 -7.38
CA LYS A 69 -13.97 17.99 -7.06
C LYS A 69 -13.35 19.30 -6.60
N ASN A 70 -12.28 19.22 -5.82
CA ASN A 70 -11.71 20.38 -5.12
C ASN A 70 -10.18 20.39 -5.10
N ALA A 71 -9.53 19.54 -5.90
CA ALA A 71 -8.07 19.37 -5.92
C ALA A 71 -7.45 19.09 -4.53
N LYS A 72 -8.25 18.60 -3.58
CA LYS A 72 -7.75 18.26 -2.24
C LYS A 72 -6.89 17.01 -2.33
N ILE A 73 -5.67 17.09 -1.82
CA ILE A 73 -4.78 15.95 -1.67
C ILE A 73 -5.21 15.14 -0.44
N SER A 74 -5.28 13.83 -0.63
CA SER A 74 -5.54 12.84 0.40
C SER A 74 -4.54 11.71 0.28
N SER A 75 -4.20 11.08 1.41
CA SER A 75 -3.35 9.91 1.44
C SER A 75 -4.09 8.72 2.06
N VAL A 76 -3.78 7.54 1.56
CA VAL A 76 -4.25 6.26 2.13
C VAL A 76 -3.02 5.41 2.36
N LEU A 77 -2.92 4.87 3.58
CA LEU A 77 -1.89 3.91 3.95
C LEU A 77 -2.59 2.60 4.30
N LYS A 78 -2.18 1.50 3.66
CA LYS A 78 -2.65 0.14 3.99
C LYS A 78 -1.43 -0.70 4.33
N VAL A 79 -1.25 -1.03 5.62
CA VAL A 79 -0.17 -1.89 6.10
C VAL A 79 -0.75 -2.99 6.97
N ARG A 80 -0.72 -4.23 6.47
CA ARG A 80 -1.23 -5.39 7.23
C ARG A 80 -0.34 -5.67 8.44
N GLY A 81 -0.97 -5.94 9.57
CA GLY A 81 -0.27 -6.27 10.82
C GLY A 81 -0.03 -5.06 11.72
N ILE A 82 -0.31 -3.85 11.26
CA ILE A 82 -0.19 -2.62 12.04
C ILE A 82 -1.57 -1.98 12.19
N THR A 83 -1.94 -1.65 13.43
CA THR A 83 -3.16 -0.87 13.70
C THR A 83 -2.83 0.61 13.56
N LEU A 84 -3.43 1.28 12.58
CA LEU A 84 -3.23 2.71 12.33
C LEU A 84 -4.05 3.56 13.31
N THR A 85 -3.59 3.65 14.56
CA THR A 85 -4.12 4.57 15.57
C THR A 85 -3.64 6.00 15.31
N ALA A 86 -4.25 6.99 15.95
CA ALA A 86 -3.83 8.39 15.80
C ALA A 86 -2.36 8.62 16.16
N ASP A 87 -1.84 7.89 17.15
CA ASP A 87 -0.42 7.98 17.55
C ASP A 87 0.50 7.28 16.55
N VAL A 88 0.11 6.09 16.07
CA VAL A 88 0.85 5.39 15.01
C VAL A 88 0.89 6.25 13.75
N CYS A 89 -0.20 6.91 13.37
CA CYS A 89 -0.24 7.78 12.21
C CYS A 89 0.67 9.02 12.29
N LYS A 90 1.12 9.42 13.50
CA LYS A 90 2.13 10.48 13.64
C LYS A 90 3.50 10.00 13.15
N ILE A 91 3.80 8.72 13.38
CA ILE A 91 5.08 8.09 13.04
C ILE A 91 5.00 7.48 11.64
N LEU A 92 3.96 6.70 11.36
CA LEU A 92 3.72 5.98 10.12
C LEU A 92 2.57 6.60 9.32
N HIS A 93 2.94 7.40 8.33
CA HIS A 93 2.03 8.00 7.38
C HIS A 93 2.63 7.89 5.98
N PHE A 94 1.99 8.48 4.97
CA PHE A 94 2.42 8.34 3.57
C PHE A 94 3.90 8.70 3.37
N ASP A 95 4.33 9.86 3.89
CA ASP A 95 5.68 10.37 3.65
C ASP A 95 6.75 9.53 4.35
N SER A 96 6.57 9.20 5.64
CA SER A 96 7.49 8.31 6.35
C SER A 96 7.52 6.90 5.77
N PHE A 97 6.37 6.36 5.34
CA PHE A 97 6.33 5.06 4.66
C PHE A 97 7.10 5.08 3.34
N LYS A 98 6.93 6.14 2.55
CA LYS A 98 7.66 6.32 1.29
C LYS A 98 9.15 6.40 1.52
N GLU A 99 9.58 7.20 2.49
CA GLU A 99 10.98 7.33 2.86
C GLU A 99 11.58 5.97 3.24
N ASN A 100 10.93 5.24 4.15
CA ASN A 100 11.41 3.92 4.58
C ASN A 100 11.55 2.92 3.42
N VAL A 101 10.56 2.90 2.51
CA VAL A 101 10.61 2.02 1.33
C VAL A 101 11.76 2.40 0.39
N LEU A 102 11.99 3.71 0.17
CA LEU A 102 13.08 4.18 -0.68
C LEU A 102 14.46 3.97 -0.04
N GLN A 103 14.58 4.16 1.28
CA GLN A 103 15.82 3.88 2.01
C GLN A 103 16.20 2.40 1.90
N TYR A 104 15.23 1.50 2.14
CA TYR A 104 15.42 0.07 1.95
C TYR A 104 15.82 -0.29 0.51
N ALA A 105 15.11 0.27 -0.48
CA ALA A 105 15.41 0.01 -1.90
C ALA A 105 16.81 0.50 -2.33
N ASN A 106 17.33 1.55 -1.69
CA ASN A 106 18.67 2.08 -1.94
C ASN A 106 19.78 1.33 -1.19
N GLY A 107 19.45 0.26 -0.45
CA GLY A 107 20.45 -0.56 0.25
C GLY A 107 21.08 0.11 1.47
N LYS A 108 20.44 1.16 2.01
CA LYS A 108 20.79 1.64 3.35
C LYS A 108 20.24 0.60 4.34
N SER A 109 21.10 -0.31 4.77
CA SER A 109 20.83 -1.12 5.96
C SER A 109 20.82 -0.20 7.17
N ASP A 110 20.11 -0.63 8.22
CA ASP A 110 20.13 -0.05 9.57
C ASP A 110 21.58 -0.08 10.11
N GLU A 111 22.48 0.76 9.60
CA GLU A 111 23.62 1.20 10.38
C GLU A 111 22.99 2.01 11.51
N GLU A 112 23.19 1.52 12.73
CA GLU A 112 22.62 2.02 13.97
C GLU A 112 22.90 3.54 14.10
N ASP A 113 22.00 4.36 13.57
CA ASP A 113 21.94 5.77 13.91
C ASP A 113 21.43 5.82 15.35
N GLU A 114 22.36 5.68 16.31
CA GLU A 114 22.12 5.81 17.77
C GLU A 114 21.48 7.15 18.18
N ASP A 115 21.30 8.08 17.23
CA ASP A 115 20.84 9.45 17.44
C ASP A 115 19.55 9.85 16.66
N ASP A 116 18.88 8.94 15.94
CA ASP A 116 17.64 9.32 15.23
C ASP A 116 16.40 9.26 16.15
N ASP A 117 15.84 10.42 16.46
CA ASP A 117 14.56 10.63 17.18
C ASP A 117 13.34 10.15 16.35
N GLY A 118 13.60 9.54 15.18
CA GLY A 118 12.67 8.80 14.34
C GLY A 118 12.16 7.55 15.04
N GLY A 119 11.13 7.72 15.87
CA GLY A 119 10.57 6.66 16.72
C GLY A 119 10.46 5.29 16.04
N THR A 120 11.16 4.30 16.59
CA THR A 120 11.09 2.90 16.17
C THR A 120 9.67 2.36 16.34
N ILE A 121 9.09 1.79 15.28
CA ILE A 121 7.80 1.11 15.36
C ILE A 121 8.04 -0.33 15.79
N ILE A 122 7.91 -0.60 17.09
CA ILE A 122 7.94 -1.96 17.62
C ILE A 122 6.59 -2.62 17.33
N VAL A 123 6.59 -3.59 16.41
CA VAL A 123 5.43 -4.45 16.17
C VAL A 123 5.41 -5.53 17.25
N GLU A 124 4.83 -5.22 18.40
CA GLU A 124 4.51 -6.25 19.38
C GLU A 124 3.38 -7.12 18.82
N ASN A 125 3.63 -8.43 18.73
CA ASN A 125 2.70 -9.40 18.15
C ASN A 125 2.06 -10.24 19.27
N PRO A 126 1.03 -9.74 19.97
CA PRO A 126 0.49 -10.38 21.18
C PRO A 126 -0.29 -11.68 20.90
N ASN A 127 -0.57 -12.03 19.64
CA ASN A 127 -1.49 -13.11 19.28
C ASN A 127 -0.82 -14.26 18.50
N PHE A 128 0.42 -14.61 18.84
CA PHE A 128 0.96 -15.90 18.40
C PHE A 128 0.36 -17.01 19.28
N ILE A 129 -0.55 -17.81 18.72
CA ILE A 129 -0.94 -19.09 19.33
C ILE A 129 0.29 -20.00 19.23
N ARG A 130 1.07 -20.07 20.31
CA ARG A 130 2.12 -21.08 20.47
C ARG A 130 1.43 -22.37 20.92
N ARG A 131 1.78 -23.50 20.29
CA ARG A 131 1.42 -24.81 20.88
C ARG A 131 2.19 -24.92 22.18
N ASP A 132 1.50 -25.25 23.27
CA ASP A 132 2.16 -25.69 24.50
C ASP A 132 3.03 -26.90 24.15
N LEU A 133 4.34 -26.69 24.08
CA LEU A 133 5.29 -27.78 24.13
C LEU A 133 5.22 -28.29 25.56
N LYS A 134 4.58 -29.44 25.77
CA LYS A 134 4.75 -30.18 27.02
C LYS A 134 6.24 -30.47 27.14
N GLU A 135 6.85 -29.98 28.21
CA GLU A 135 8.16 -30.46 28.62
C GLU A 135 8.00 -31.96 28.94
N ASP A 136 8.66 -32.80 28.15
CA ASP A 136 8.81 -34.22 28.45
C ASP A 136 9.63 -34.31 29.75
N GLN A 137 8.96 -34.70 30.84
CA GLN A 137 9.59 -35.15 32.10
C GLN A 137 10.15 -36.56 31.96
#